data_AF-A0A162RK41-F1
#
_entry.id   AF-A0A162RK41-F1
#
_cell.length_a   1.000
_cell.length_b   1.000
_cell.length_c   1.000
_cell.angle_alpha   90.00
_cell.angle_beta   90.00
_cell.angle_gamma   90.00
#
_symmetry.space_group_name_H-M   'P 1'
#
loop_
_entity.id
_entity.type
_entity.pdbx_description
1 polymer ?
#
loop_
_entity_poly.entity_id
_entity_poly.type
_entity_poly.pdbx_seq_one_letter_code
_entity_poly.pdbx_strand_id
1 'polypeptide(L)'
;MTQLDPFIIYTVKLAMDYQSVNEPPTTAATAAPQDEKAMLVQQDTNNPMFPETLARIMTIKTFPLKTNEKAPKLQRENILSLLYHADEQWVKSTLELNQSIKQQDTYSYEYAVDHVHRQQRIFLDTCHILHKHLMDIPKKFNEPIWFAAQVLHRQCQIRHLEQFTSLLKPLASDVWIAMEQLRRMVHRLIQKQHQHAAGTASTLGFLGMLFSNTAASTSFYSSPENHLLMQSLVPYLTAFEQRWSTFEKHLYECYVLTVFGKHDAELLQRNMSHNLPLSPVLFNDALTQLLPLALDRAMDRQLLDVGAIQSLDPVAFVALPRLAILAGVTWLAHVTGWRTTTAATGKLPVWIQMHKETLDRIAAAFTELEVELLQTSSKEKHHDFVQLYKTLERALVEGCDDDRIKPIYVDICIVADSVLSSHLAQSFTMVLCHLFKHVGLQYDIEFEEEEDAVPIEQTLLDLAI
;
A
#
# COMPACT_ATOMS: atom_id res chain seq x y z
N MET A 1 -6.45 11.35 2.37
CA MET A 1 -5.63 10.15 2.62
C MET A 1 -5.40 9.44 1.30
N THR A 2 -4.15 9.04 1.08
CA THR A 2 -3.60 8.42 -0.13
C THR A 2 -4.41 7.20 -0.54
N GLN A 3 -4.77 7.13 -1.83
CA GLN A 3 -5.20 5.89 -2.44
C GLN A 3 -4.01 4.94 -2.35
N LEU A 4 -4.23 3.76 -1.78
CA LEU A 4 -3.21 2.72 -1.70
C LEU A 4 -2.56 2.49 -3.03
N ASP A 5 -1.24 2.47 -2.98
CA ASP A 5 -0.41 2.04 -4.06
C ASP A 5 -0.87 0.64 -4.53
N PRO A 6 -1.18 0.46 -5.83
CA PRO A 6 -1.38 -0.85 -6.42
C PRO A 6 -0.36 -1.87 -5.94
N PHE A 7 0.88 -1.46 -5.62
CA PHE A 7 1.97 -2.31 -5.16
C PHE A 7 1.68 -3.23 -3.94
N ILE A 8 0.87 -2.81 -2.95
CA ILE A 8 0.52 -3.71 -1.83
C ILE A 8 -0.40 -4.86 -2.28
N ILE A 9 -1.25 -4.59 -3.28
CA ILE A 9 -2.18 -5.59 -3.83
C ILE A 9 -1.42 -6.79 -4.41
N TYR A 10 -0.20 -6.58 -4.93
CA TYR A 10 0.62 -7.61 -5.56
C TYR A 10 1.30 -8.56 -4.62
N THR A 11 1.88 -8.05 -3.55
CA THR A 11 2.65 -8.89 -2.62
C THR A 11 1.75 -9.97 -2.01
N VAL A 12 0.46 -9.65 -1.89
CA VAL A 12 -0.57 -10.54 -1.40
C VAL A 12 -1.11 -11.45 -2.52
N LYS A 13 -1.29 -10.94 -3.76
CA LYS A 13 -1.73 -11.73 -4.93
C LYS A 13 -0.67 -12.75 -5.40
N LEU A 14 0.61 -12.36 -5.49
CA LEU A 14 1.75 -13.21 -5.88
C LEU A 14 2.07 -14.31 -4.85
N ALA A 15 1.61 -14.16 -3.61
CA ALA A 15 1.66 -15.25 -2.63
C ALA A 15 0.71 -16.41 -2.99
N MET A 16 -0.35 -16.14 -3.78
CA MET A 16 -1.36 -17.14 -4.16
C MET A 16 -1.00 -17.94 -5.41
N ASP A 17 -0.36 -17.32 -6.40
CA ASP A 17 -0.14 -17.92 -7.72
C ASP A 17 0.92 -19.05 -7.77
N TYR A 18 1.56 -19.41 -6.64
CA TYR A 18 2.61 -20.46 -6.60
C TYR A 18 2.15 -21.83 -6.07
N GLN A 19 0.88 -22.03 -5.73
CA GLN A 19 0.37 -23.37 -5.37
C GLN A 19 -0.15 -24.14 -6.58
N SER A 20 0.72 -24.54 -7.51
CA SER A 20 0.56 -25.73 -8.37
C SER A 20 1.64 -25.83 -9.44
N VAL A 21 2.88 -26.16 -9.05
CA VAL A 21 3.78 -26.82 -10.00
C VAL A 21 4.33 -28.07 -9.31
N ASN A 22 3.71 -29.20 -9.60
CA ASN A 22 4.28 -30.51 -9.37
C ASN A 22 5.65 -30.54 -10.07
N GLU A 23 6.73 -30.67 -9.29
CA GLU A 23 8.05 -30.97 -9.85
C GLU A 23 7.97 -32.30 -10.63
N PRO A 24 8.38 -32.34 -11.91
CA PRO A 24 8.57 -33.61 -12.59
C PRO A 24 9.84 -34.29 -12.04
N PRO A 25 9.85 -35.63 -11.91
CA PRO A 25 11.04 -36.33 -11.46
C PRO A 25 12.05 -36.34 -12.61
N THR A 26 13.12 -35.57 -12.50
CA THR A 26 14.22 -35.67 -13.48
C THR A 26 15.56 -35.80 -12.78
N THR A 27 16.04 -37.04 -12.87
CA THR A 27 17.41 -37.49 -12.69
C THR A 27 18.42 -36.72 -13.55
N ALA A 28 19.64 -36.66 -13.02
CA ALA A 28 20.94 -36.43 -13.66
C ALA A 28 21.53 -35.00 -13.60
N ALA A 29 22.78 -35.00 -13.15
CA ALA A 29 23.59 -33.87 -12.71
C ALA A 29 24.45 -33.27 -13.82
N THR A 30 24.80 -31.97 -13.68
CA THR A 30 26.17 -31.43 -13.87
C THR A 30 26.27 -30.02 -13.26
N ALA A 31 27.49 -29.59 -12.96
CA ALA A 31 27.87 -28.85 -11.75
C ALA A 31 28.11 -27.32 -11.89
N ALA A 32 28.10 -26.64 -10.73
CA ALA A 32 28.67 -25.32 -10.32
C ALA A 32 27.67 -24.17 -10.02
N PRO A 33 28.01 -23.20 -9.15
CA PRO A 33 28.71 -23.28 -7.86
C PRO A 33 27.74 -23.14 -6.67
N GLN A 34 28.13 -23.77 -5.57
CA GLN A 34 27.37 -23.89 -4.33
C GLN A 34 27.56 -22.63 -3.48
N ASP A 35 26.51 -21.85 -3.26
CA ASP A 35 26.37 -21.08 -2.00
C ASP A 35 24.94 -20.56 -1.71
N GLU A 36 24.05 -20.44 -2.71
CA GLU A 36 22.64 -20.06 -2.43
C GLU A 36 21.76 -21.24 -1.97
N LYS A 37 22.17 -22.49 -2.24
CA LYS A 37 21.40 -23.69 -1.87
C LYS A 37 21.58 -24.12 -0.40
N ALA A 38 22.58 -23.60 0.30
CA ALA A 38 22.87 -23.99 1.69
C ALA A 38 22.01 -23.25 2.73
N MET A 39 21.43 -22.08 2.40
CA MET A 39 20.52 -21.36 3.30
C MET A 39 19.07 -21.86 3.29
N LEU A 40 18.72 -22.79 2.38
CA LEU A 40 17.34 -23.27 2.18
C LEU A 40 17.09 -24.69 2.71
N VAL A 41 18.06 -25.35 3.35
CA VAL A 41 17.94 -26.78 3.74
C VAL A 41 18.00 -27.04 5.26
N GLN A 42 18.02 -26.00 6.09
CA GLN A 42 17.88 -26.15 7.55
C GLN A 42 16.73 -25.32 8.11
N GLN A 43 15.50 -25.70 7.76
CA GLN A 43 14.35 -25.44 8.64
C GLN A 43 13.72 -26.78 9.02
N ASP A 44 14.00 -27.13 10.27
CA ASP A 44 13.58 -28.32 10.98
C ASP A 44 12.09 -28.68 10.81
N THR A 45 11.88 -29.96 10.63
CA THR A 45 10.63 -30.70 10.41
C THR A 45 9.72 -30.81 11.65
N ASN A 46 9.72 -29.85 12.59
CA ASN A 46 8.96 -29.99 13.85
C ASN A 46 8.26 -28.69 14.32
N ASN A 47 7.70 -27.91 13.39
CA ASN A 47 6.71 -26.87 13.73
C ASN A 47 5.36 -27.19 13.07
N PRO A 48 4.20 -26.94 13.72
CA PRO A 48 2.90 -27.25 13.16
C PRO A 48 2.70 -26.39 11.90
N MET A 49 2.89 -27.06 10.76
CA MET A 49 3.14 -26.50 9.44
C MET A 49 1.81 -26.04 8.81
N PHE A 50 1.52 -24.74 8.92
CA PHE A 50 0.55 -23.94 8.17
C PHE A 50 -0.96 -24.36 8.22
N PRO A 51 -1.91 -23.43 8.05
CA PRO A 51 -3.31 -23.79 7.86
C PRO A 51 -3.49 -24.63 6.59
N GLU A 52 -4.11 -25.78 6.78
CA GLU A 52 -4.66 -26.65 5.74
C GLU A 52 -5.63 -25.82 4.85
N THR A 53 -5.23 -25.50 3.61
CA THR A 53 -6.02 -24.91 2.49
C THR A 53 -6.41 -23.41 2.55
N LEU A 54 -6.43 -22.76 1.38
CA LEU A 54 -6.86 -21.37 1.18
C LEU A 54 -8.29 -21.10 1.69
N ALA A 55 -9.17 -22.08 1.61
CA ALA A 55 -10.53 -21.96 2.16
C ALA A 55 -10.52 -21.68 3.67
N ARG A 56 -9.58 -22.27 4.42
CA ARG A 56 -9.42 -22.01 5.85
C ARG A 56 -8.96 -20.57 6.12
N ILE A 57 -8.13 -20.02 5.24
CA ILE A 57 -7.69 -18.61 5.31
C ILE A 57 -8.89 -17.68 5.14
N MET A 58 -9.68 -17.94 4.08
CA MET A 58 -10.83 -17.13 3.71
C MET A 58 -12.07 -17.35 4.59
N THR A 59 -12.06 -18.37 5.44
CA THR A 59 -13.21 -18.72 6.27
C THR A 59 -13.54 -17.63 7.29
N ILE A 60 -14.78 -17.16 7.25
CA ILE A 60 -15.34 -16.18 8.17
C ILE A 60 -16.37 -16.79 9.12
N LYS A 61 -16.59 -16.13 10.27
CA LYS A 61 -17.68 -16.49 11.18
C LYS A 61 -19.04 -16.19 10.56
N THR A 62 -19.99 -17.09 10.80
CA THR A 62 -21.40 -16.94 10.44
C THR A 62 -22.19 -16.42 11.64
N PHE A 63 -23.09 -15.47 11.40
CA PHE A 63 -23.99 -14.95 12.42
C PHE A 63 -25.44 -15.28 12.02
N PRO A 64 -25.94 -16.49 12.36
CA PRO A 64 -27.29 -16.88 11.95
C PRO A 64 -28.36 -16.02 12.65
N LEU A 65 -29.40 -15.68 11.91
CA LEU A 65 -30.63 -15.15 12.48
C LEU A 65 -31.30 -16.19 13.38
N LYS A 66 -32.07 -15.74 14.37
CA LYS A 66 -32.87 -16.67 15.19
C LYS A 66 -33.95 -17.30 14.31
N THR A 67 -34.41 -18.52 14.66
CA THR A 67 -35.34 -19.34 13.86
C THR A 67 -36.65 -18.64 13.46
N ASN A 68 -37.03 -17.56 14.16
CA ASN A 68 -38.25 -16.79 13.92
C ASN A 68 -38.01 -15.42 13.23
N GLU A 69 -36.75 -15.05 12.99
CA GLU A 69 -36.37 -13.79 12.37
C GLU A 69 -36.21 -13.98 10.85
N LYS A 70 -36.87 -13.13 10.06
CA LYS A 70 -36.73 -13.13 8.60
C LYS A 70 -35.54 -12.25 8.21
N ALA A 71 -34.82 -12.63 7.16
CA ALA A 71 -33.80 -11.77 6.56
C ALA A 71 -34.42 -10.42 6.12
N PRO A 72 -33.74 -9.29 6.34
CA PRO A 72 -34.22 -8.00 5.87
C PRO A 72 -34.35 -8.02 4.34
N LYS A 73 -35.43 -7.42 3.80
CA LYS A 73 -35.58 -7.28 2.34
C LYS A 73 -34.45 -6.43 1.79
N LEU A 74 -33.81 -6.87 0.70
CA LEU A 74 -32.76 -6.10 0.04
C LEU A 74 -33.31 -4.76 -0.44
N GLN A 75 -32.81 -3.68 0.14
CA GLN A 75 -33.21 -2.32 -0.19
C GLN A 75 -31.98 -1.48 -0.49
N ARG A 76 -31.93 -0.90 -1.69
CA ARG A 76 -30.81 -0.07 -2.16
C ARG A 76 -30.56 1.15 -1.28
N GLU A 77 -31.63 1.68 -0.71
CA GLU A 77 -31.64 2.84 0.19
C GLU A 77 -31.47 2.46 1.66
N ASN A 78 -31.13 1.20 1.98
CA ASN A 78 -30.95 0.79 3.37
C ASN A 78 -29.56 0.18 3.54
N ILE A 79 -28.62 0.96 4.08
CA ILE A 79 -27.23 0.55 4.24
C ILE A 79 -27.11 -0.70 5.12
N LEU A 80 -27.93 -0.85 6.17
CA LEU A 80 -27.92 -2.07 7.00
C LEU A 80 -28.37 -3.29 6.22
N SER A 81 -29.38 -3.14 5.36
CA SER A 81 -29.80 -4.21 4.46
C SER A 81 -28.70 -4.58 3.46
N LEU A 82 -28.04 -3.59 2.86
CA LEU A 82 -26.91 -3.83 1.95
C LEU A 82 -25.77 -4.59 2.65
N LEU A 83 -25.40 -4.16 3.86
CA LEU A 83 -24.35 -4.81 4.65
C LEU A 83 -24.71 -6.25 5.01
N TYR A 84 -25.97 -6.52 5.37
CA TYR A 84 -26.45 -7.87 5.65
C TYR A 84 -26.34 -8.79 4.44
N HIS A 85 -26.84 -8.33 3.29
CA HIS A 85 -26.83 -9.15 2.07
C HIS A 85 -25.41 -9.36 1.55
N ALA A 86 -24.55 -8.34 1.62
CA ALA A 86 -23.14 -8.49 1.28
C ALA A 86 -22.45 -9.50 2.21
N ASP A 87 -22.75 -9.49 3.50
CA ASP A 87 -22.24 -10.47 4.47
C ASP A 87 -22.72 -11.89 4.18
N GLU A 88 -24.02 -12.07 3.90
CA GLU A 88 -24.59 -13.38 3.55
C GLU A 88 -23.98 -13.94 2.27
N GLN A 89 -23.80 -13.13 1.22
CA GLN A 89 -23.16 -13.57 -0.02
C GLN A 89 -21.70 -13.96 0.23
N TRP A 90 -21.00 -13.21 1.06
CA TRP A 90 -19.63 -13.57 1.44
C TRP A 90 -19.57 -14.89 2.23
N VAL A 91 -20.44 -15.09 3.21
CA VAL A 91 -20.57 -16.38 3.94
C VAL A 91 -20.87 -17.51 2.96
N LYS A 92 -21.83 -17.31 2.04
CA LYS A 92 -22.24 -18.32 1.07
C LYS A 92 -21.09 -18.71 0.14
N SER A 93 -20.38 -17.73 -0.43
CA SER A 93 -19.22 -17.99 -1.30
C SER A 93 -18.10 -18.74 -0.57
N THR A 94 -17.92 -18.47 0.72
CA THR A 94 -16.96 -19.19 1.57
C THR A 94 -17.37 -20.65 1.80
N LEU A 95 -18.67 -20.92 1.95
CA LEU A 95 -19.21 -22.28 2.05
C LEU A 95 -19.07 -23.03 0.71
N GLU A 96 -19.35 -22.37 -0.41
CA GLU A 96 -19.15 -22.91 -1.77
C GLU A 96 -17.68 -23.27 -2.00
N LEU A 97 -16.74 -22.40 -1.61
CA LEU A 97 -15.31 -22.68 -1.67
C LEU A 97 -14.95 -23.94 -0.85
N ASN A 98 -15.44 -24.04 0.39
CA ASN A 98 -15.22 -25.24 1.21
C ASN A 98 -15.84 -26.52 0.61
N GLN A 99 -16.91 -26.40 -0.17
CA GLN A 99 -17.51 -27.54 -0.88
C GLN A 99 -16.70 -27.92 -2.12
N SER A 100 -16.20 -26.94 -2.89
CA SER A 100 -15.36 -27.18 -4.08
C SER A 100 -14.10 -27.99 -3.75
N ILE A 101 -13.45 -27.72 -2.60
CA ILE A 101 -12.31 -28.49 -2.11
C ILE A 101 -12.67 -29.97 -1.91
N LYS A 102 -13.86 -30.25 -1.35
CA LYS A 102 -14.31 -31.63 -1.10
C LYS A 102 -14.59 -32.38 -2.41
N GLN A 103 -14.93 -31.66 -3.48
CA GLN A 103 -15.26 -32.22 -4.77
C GLN A 103 -14.03 -32.47 -5.66
N GLN A 104 -12.84 -31.96 -5.28
CA GLN A 104 -11.58 -32.10 -6.01
C GLN A 104 -11.62 -31.64 -7.48
N ASP A 105 -12.53 -30.71 -7.81
CA ASP A 105 -12.62 -30.13 -9.16
C ASP A 105 -11.81 -28.83 -9.23
N THR A 106 -10.69 -28.86 -9.96
CA THR A 106 -9.73 -27.76 -10.06
C THR A 106 -10.35 -26.50 -10.69
N TYR A 107 -11.20 -26.65 -11.71
CA TYR A 107 -11.83 -25.50 -12.38
C TYR A 107 -12.89 -24.84 -11.48
N SER A 108 -13.61 -25.65 -10.71
CA SER A 108 -14.58 -25.17 -9.72
C SER A 108 -13.90 -24.43 -8.56
N TYR A 109 -12.71 -24.87 -8.17
CA TYR A 109 -11.95 -24.28 -7.07
C TYR A 109 -11.46 -22.85 -7.36
N GLU A 110 -10.82 -22.61 -8.51
CA GLU A 110 -10.35 -21.26 -8.89
C GLU A 110 -11.51 -20.27 -8.98
N TYR A 111 -12.61 -20.68 -9.62
CA TYR A 111 -13.83 -19.87 -9.68
C TYR A 111 -14.38 -19.55 -8.29
N ALA A 112 -14.39 -20.52 -7.37
CA ALA A 112 -14.88 -20.31 -6.01
C ALA A 112 -13.97 -19.35 -5.20
N VAL A 113 -12.66 -19.40 -5.42
CA VAL A 113 -11.68 -18.46 -4.83
C VAL A 113 -11.96 -17.04 -5.31
N ASP A 114 -12.05 -16.84 -6.63
CA ASP A 114 -12.36 -15.54 -7.23
C ASP A 114 -13.71 -15.01 -6.76
N HIS A 115 -14.69 -15.92 -6.60
CA HIS A 115 -15.99 -15.57 -6.06
C HIS A 115 -15.87 -15.01 -4.65
N VAL A 116 -15.10 -15.63 -3.76
CA VAL A 116 -14.90 -15.13 -2.39
C VAL A 116 -14.25 -13.74 -2.40
N HIS A 117 -13.17 -13.53 -3.16
CA HIS A 117 -12.53 -12.21 -3.29
C HIS A 117 -13.52 -11.15 -3.80
N ARG A 118 -14.37 -11.50 -4.76
CA ARG A 118 -15.42 -10.59 -5.26
C ARG A 118 -16.41 -10.21 -4.16
N GLN A 119 -16.86 -11.16 -3.34
CA GLN A 119 -17.81 -10.87 -2.26
C GLN A 119 -17.17 -10.07 -1.12
N GLN A 120 -15.88 -10.32 -0.83
CA GLN A 120 -15.11 -9.48 0.10
C GLN A 120 -15.06 -8.03 -0.38
N ARG A 121 -14.78 -7.81 -1.67
CA ARG A 121 -14.77 -6.46 -2.27
C ARG A 121 -16.13 -5.78 -2.15
N ILE A 122 -17.22 -6.48 -2.47
CA ILE A 122 -18.59 -5.94 -2.34
C ILE A 122 -18.89 -5.54 -0.89
N PHE A 123 -18.50 -6.36 0.08
CA PHE A 123 -18.68 -6.04 1.50
C PHE A 123 -17.89 -4.79 1.91
N LEU A 124 -16.61 -4.71 1.52
CA LEU A 124 -15.75 -3.55 1.80
C LEU A 124 -16.23 -2.26 1.12
N ASP A 125 -16.73 -2.35 -0.12
CA ASP A 125 -17.36 -1.22 -0.82
C ASP A 125 -18.63 -0.75 -0.08
N THR A 126 -19.39 -1.69 0.49
CA THR A 126 -20.57 -1.35 1.31
C THR A 126 -20.14 -0.70 2.65
N CYS A 127 -19.03 -1.14 3.25
CA CYS A 127 -18.43 -0.45 4.40
C CYS A 127 -17.95 0.96 4.04
N HIS A 128 -17.43 1.18 2.83
CA HIS A 128 -17.08 2.53 2.35
C HIS A 128 -18.32 3.42 2.23
N ILE A 129 -19.45 2.91 1.73
CA ILE A 129 -20.72 3.65 1.69
C ILE A 129 -21.19 4.01 3.10
N LEU A 130 -21.11 3.06 4.04
CA LEU A 130 -21.40 3.31 5.46
C LEU A 130 -20.50 4.40 6.03
N HIS A 131 -19.20 4.33 5.75
CA HIS A 131 -18.20 5.29 6.22
C HIS A 131 -18.48 6.70 5.69
N LYS A 132 -18.72 6.83 4.38
CA LYS A 132 -19.12 8.09 3.75
C LYS A 132 -20.41 8.67 4.33
N HIS A 133 -21.31 7.84 4.84
CA HIS A 133 -22.57 8.29 5.44
C HIS A 133 -22.43 8.74 6.90
N LEU A 134 -21.49 8.16 7.65
CA LEU A 134 -21.34 8.39 9.10
C LEU A 134 -20.13 9.24 9.48
N MET A 135 -19.18 9.45 8.58
CA MET A 135 -17.89 10.10 8.84
C MET A 135 -17.62 11.21 7.83
N ASP A 136 -16.90 12.25 8.24
CA ASP A 136 -16.61 13.42 7.41
C ASP A 136 -15.59 13.13 6.28
N ILE A 137 -14.63 12.24 6.55
CA ILE A 137 -13.53 11.93 5.61
C ILE A 137 -13.70 10.48 5.14
N PRO A 138 -14.27 10.21 3.95
CA PRO A 138 -14.55 8.85 3.53
C PRO A 138 -13.25 8.05 3.29
N LYS A 139 -13.12 6.89 3.94
CA LYS A 139 -12.03 5.93 3.72
C LYS A 139 -12.49 4.80 2.80
N LYS A 140 -11.67 4.46 1.81
CA LYS A 140 -11.87 3.28 0.94
C LYS A 140 -11.09 2.10 1.50
N PHE A 141 -11.72 0.92 1.53
CA PHE A 141 -11.12 -0.32 2.02
C PHE A 141 -10.85 -1.25 0.84
N ASN A 142 -9.59 -1.65 0.65
CA ASN A 142 -9.19 -2.49 -0.47
C ASN A 142 -9.07 -3.95 -0.05
N GLU A 143 -9.71 -4.83 -0.81
CA GLU A 143 -9.76 -6.28 -0.53
C GLU A 143 -8.38 -6.95 -0.36
N PRO A 144 -7.33 -6.62 -1.12
CA PRO A 144 -6.03 -7.26 -0.95
C PRO A 144 -5.38 -7.04 0.42
N ILE A 145 -5.65 -5.88 1.06
CA ILE A 145 -5.21 -5.64 2.44
C ILE A 145 -6.00 -6.49 3.41
N TRP A 146 -7.31 -6.58 3.20
CA TRP A 146 -8.14 -7.45 4.00
C TRP A 146 -7.62 -8.89 3.91
N PHE A 147 -7.40 -9.39 2.70
CA PHE A 147 -6.86 -10.73 2.47
C PHE A 147 -5.47 -10.92 3.11
N ALA A 148 -4.58 -9.93 3.03
CA ALA A 148 -3.30 -9.94 3.76
C ALA A 148 -3.49 -10.12 5.27
N ALA A 149 -4.45 -9.40 5.85
CA ALA A 149 -4.80 -9.54 7.25
C ALA A 149 -5.34 -10.95 7.55
N GLN A 150 -6.16 -11.55 6.68
CA GLN A 150 -6.64 -12.92 6.84
C GLN A 150 -5.50 -13.93 6.83
N VAL A 151 -4.56 -13.82 5.88
CA VAL A 151 -3.37 -14.68 5.75
C VAL A 151 -2.57 -14.64 7.05
N LEU A 152 -2.20 -13.44 7.50
CA LEU A 152 -1.37 -13.26 8.70
C LEU A 152 -2.09 -13.67 9.98
N HIS A 153 -3.38 -13.33 10.13
CA HIS A 153 -4.19 -13.73 11.29
C HIS A 153 -4.25 -15.26 11.45
N ARG A 154 -4.25 -15.98 10.33
CA ARG A 154 -4.29 -17.45 10.28
C ARG A 154 -2.91 -18.08 10.45
N GLN A 155 -1.93 -17.33 10.93
CA GLN A 155 -0.55 -17.79 11.16
C GLN A 155 0.24 -18.10 9.88
N CYS A 156 -0.27 -17.76 8.70
CA CYS A 156 0.51 -17.83 7.46
C CYS A 156 1.52 -16.66 7.39
N GLN A 157 2.39 -16.74 6.39
CA GLN A 157 3.31 -15.69 6.01
C GLN A 157 2.90 -15.09 4.68
N ILE A 158 3.19 -13.80 4.49
CA ILE A 158 3.09 -13.16 3.18
C ILE A 158 4.45 -13.31 2.53
N ARG A 159 4.45 -13.81 1.29
CA ARG A 159 5.66 -14.02 0.51
C ARG A 159 6.47 -12.72 0.39
N HIS A 160 7.79 -12.80 0.51
CA HIS A 160 8.73 -11.67 0.51
C HIS A 160 8.64 -10.72 1.72
N LEU A 161 7.66 -10.93 2.62
CA LEU A 161 7.53 -10.20 3.88
C LEU A 161 7.71 -11.13 5.09
N GLU A 162 8.34 -12.30 4.91
CA GLU A 162 8.48 -13.33 5.94
C GLU A 162 9.19 -12.78 7.18
N GLN A 163 10.23 -11.98 6.98
CA GLN A 163 11.01 -11.32 8.04
C GLN A 163 10.17 -10.34 8.89
N PHE A 164 9.08 -9.79 8.35
CA PHE A 164 8.19 -8.85 9.02
C PHE A 164 6.95 -9.50 9.63
N THR A 165 6.84 -10.83 9.54
CA THR A 165 5.67 -11.57 10.00
C THR A 165 5.34 -11.31 11.48
N SER A 166 6.36 -11.26 12.35
CA SER A 166 6.19 -11.00 13.79
C SER A 166 5.60 -9.63 14.08
N LEU A 167 5.97 -8.61 13.27
CA LEU A 167 5.47 -7.25 13.36
C LEU A 167 4.02 -7.13 12.83
N LEU A 168 3.73 -7.75 11.68
CA LEU A 168 2.45 -7.59 10.99
C LEU A 168 1.32 -8.46 11.57
N LYS A 169 1.63 -9.63 12.14
CA LYS A 169 0.64 -10.56 12.72
C LYS A 169 -0.29 -9.95 13.80
N PRO A 170 0.20 -9.22 14.82
CA PRO A 170 -0.68 -8.62 15.82
C PRO A 170 -1.61 -7.58 15.18
N LEU A 171 -1.10 -6.75 14.28
CA LEU A 171 -1.88 -5.72 13.57
C LEU A 171 -2.97 -6.33 12.68
N ALA A 172 -2.63 -7.40 11.93
CA ALA A 172 -3.58 -8.16 11.13
C ALA A 172 -4.70 -8.76 11.99
N SER A 173 -4.36 -9.28 13.17
CA SER A 173 -5.33 -9.83 14.11
C SER A 173 -6.26 -8.75 14.67
N ASP A 174 -5.75 -7.55 14.95
CA ASP A 174 -6.57 -6.43 15.39
C ASP A 174 -7.59 -5.98 14.33
N VAL A 175 -7.18 -5.93 13.07
CA VAL A 175 -8.07 -5.65 11.91
C VAL A 175 -9.14 -6.72 11.79
N TRP A 176 -8.75 -8.00 11.85
CA TRP A 176 -9.69 -9.13 11.81
C TRP A 176 -10.74 -9.03 12.92
N ILE A 177 -10.31 -8.79 14.16
CA ILE A 177 -11.19 -8.67 15.33
C ILE A 177 -12.16 -7.49 15.15
N ALA A 178 -11.67 -6.34 14.68
CA ALA A 178 -12.51 -5.17 14.48
C ALA A 178 -13.56 -5.39 13.38
N MET A 179 -13.18 -6.04 12.28
CA MET A 179 -14.12 -6.42 11.24
C MET A 179 -15.20 -7.37 11.76
N GLU A 180 -14.84 -8.39 12.54
CA GLU A 180 -15.82 -9.28 13.16
C GLU A 180 -16.76 -8.56 14.13
N GLN A 181 -16.24 -7.60 14.90
CA GLN A 181 -17.06 -6.79 15.81
C GLN A 181 -18.05 -5.91 15.04
N LEU A 182 -17.61 -5.28 13.95
CA LEU A 182 -18.46 -4.49 13.07
C LEU A 182 -19.57 -5.36 12.46
N ARG A 183 -19.21 -6.50 11.86
CA ARG A 183 -20.16 -7.47 11.29
C ARG A 183 -21.18 -7.93 12.34
N ARG A 184 -20.71 -8.30 13.54
CA ARG A 184 -21.59 -8.71 14.64
C ARG A 184 -22.54 -7.59 15.08
N MET A 185 -22.07 -6.34 15.09
CA MET A 185 -22.92 -5.21 15.47
C MET A 185 -23.99 -4.94 14.43
N VAL A 186 -23.66 -5.00 13.13
CA VAL A 186 -24.64 -4.90 12.04
C VAL A 186 -25.77 -5.93 12.23
N HIS A 187 -25.42 -7.20 12.46
CA HIS A 187 -26.40 -8.26 12.73
C HIS A 187 -27.27 -7.97 13.97
N ARG A 188 -26.68 -7.48 15.06
CA ARG A 188 -27.44 -7.10 16.27
C ARG A 188 -28.41 -5.94 16.01
N LEU A 189 -28.03 -4.96 15.21
CA LEU A 189 -28.90 -3.82 14.89
C LEU A 189 -30.08 -4.25 14.02
N ILE A 190 -29.84 -5.14 13.06
CA ILE A 190 -30.91 -5.73 12.25
C ILE A 190 -31.87 -6.52 13.14
N GLN A 191 -31.37 -7.30 14.10
CA GLN A 191 -32.23 -8.00 15.06
C GLN A 191 -33.08 -7.05 15.89
N LYS A 192 -32.49 -5.96 16.41
CA LYS A 192 -33.23 -4.93 17.16
C LYS A 192 -34.30 -4.26 16.29
N GLN A 193 -33.99 -3.95 15.04
CA GLN A 193 -34.93 -3.35 14.10
C GLN A 193 -36.17 -4.24 13.89
N HIS A 194 -35.97 -5.56 13.75
CA HIS A 194 -37.08 -6.51 13.64
C HIS A 194 -37.93 -6.59 14.91
N GLN A 195 -37.32 -6.50 16.09
CA GLN A 195 -38.04 -6.48 17.37
C GLN A 195 -38.91 -5.23 17.53
N HIS A 196 -38.43 -4.06 17.10
CA HIS A 196 -39.22 -2.82 17.13
C HIS A 196 -40.41 -2.85 16.14
N ALA A 197 -40.22 -3.41 14.94
CA ALA A 197 -41.30 -3.60 13.97
C ALA A 197 -42.38 -4.59 14.45
N ALA A 198 -41.98 -5.67 15.12
CA ALA A 198 -42.92 -6.64 15.68
C ALA A 198 -43.68 -6.08 16.90
N GLY A 199 -43.02 -5.28 17.75
CA GLY A 199 -43.64 -4.65 18.91
C GLY A 199 -44.69 -3.61 18.53
N THR A 200 -44.42 -2.78 17.53
CA THR A 200 -45.36 -1.74 17.05
C THR A 200 -46.58 -2.32 16.32
N ALA A 201 -46.40 -3.42 15.59
CA ALA A 201 -47.50 -4.16 14.98
C ALA A 201 -48.45 -4.82 16.01
N SER A 202 -47.97 -5.11 17.22
CA SER A 202 -48.79 -5.69 18.30
C SER A 202 -49.65 -4.68 19.04
N THR A 203 -49.29 -3.38 19.01
CA THR A 203 -50.03 -2.30 19.70
C THR A 203 -51.03 -1.58 18.80
N LEU A 204 -50.83 -1.62 17.48
CA LEU A 204 -51.74 -1.07 16.46
C LEU A 204 -52.58 -2.18 15.83
N GLY A 205 -53.55 -2.66 16.60
CA GLY A 205 -54.53 -3.64 16.14
C GLY A 205 -55.28 -3.19 14.88
N PHE A 206 -55.36 -4.11 13.92
CA PHE A 206 -56.29 -4.22 12.78
C PHE A 206 -56.45 -3.05 11.77
N LEU A 207 -56.24 -1.79 12.14
CA LEU A 207 -56.39 -0.63 11.24
C LEU A 207 -55.10 -0.22 10.50
N GLY A 208 -53.93 -0.70 10.94
CA GLY A 208 -52.63 -0.41 10.28
C GLY A 208 -52.35 -1.22 9.01
N MET A 209 -53.13 -2.28 8.73
CA MET A 209 -52.91 -3.16 7.58
C MET A 209 -53.43 -2.63 6.24
N LEU A 210 -54.19 -1.52 6.22
CA LEU A 210 -54.77 -0.98 4.99
C LEU A 210 -53.97 0.16 4.34
N PHE A 211 -52.98 0.74 5.02
CA PHE A 211 -52.23 1.91 4.52
C PHE A 211 -50.71 1.74 4.41
N SER A 212 -50.16 0.55 4.69
CA SER A 212 -48.72 0.33 4.79
C SER A 212 -48.03 -0.19 3.52
N ASN A 213 -48.76 -0.36 2.41
CA ASN A 213 -48.21 -1.08 1.25
C ASN A 213 -47.74 -0.23 0.06
N THR A 214 -47.84 1.11 0.09
CA THR A 214 -47.44 1.95 -1.07
C THR A 214 -46.70 3.25 -0.75
N ALA A 215 -46.49 3.61 0.53
CA ALA A 215 -45.82 4.87 0.91
C ALA A 215 -44.51 4.71 1.71
N ALA A 216 -44.05 3.48 1.95
CA ALA A 216 -42.91 3.20 2.84
C ALA A 216 -41.53 3.20 2.15
N SER A 217 -41.45 3.55 0.86
CA SER A 217 -40.21 3.47 0.08
C SER A 217 -39.41 4.77 -0.01
N THR A 218 -39.83 5.86 0.65
CA THR A 218 -39.11 7.15 0.56
C THR A 218 -38.71 7.77 1.90
N SER A 219 -38.91 7.08 3.03
CA SER A 219 -38.72 7.71 4.35
C SER A 219 -37.89 6.88 5.36
N PHE A 220 -37.17 5.85 4.91
CA PHE A 220 -36.36 5.03 5.81
C PHE A 220 -35.24 5.82 6.49
N TYR A 221 -34.71 6.85 5.81
CA TYR A 221 -33.70 7.78 6.33
C TYR A 221 -34.26 8.93 7.18
N SER A 222 -35.57 9.19 7.13
CA SER A 222 -36.20 10.30 7.86
C SER A 222 -36.76 9.91 9.22
N SER A 223 -36.72 8.63 9.59
CA SER A 223 -37.03 8.25 10.97
C SER A 223 -35.81 8.54 11.86
N PRO A 224 -35.94 9.42 12.87
CA PRO A 224 -34.85 9.75 13.78
C PRO A 224 -34.31 8.53 14.55
N GLU A 225 -35.14 7.50 14.72
CA GLU A 225 -34.76 6.24 15.37
C GLU A 225 -33.75 5.43 14.53
N ASN A 226 -33.91 5.40 13.21
CA ASN A 226 -32.97 4.70 12.32
C ASN A 226 -31.61 5.42 12.29
N HIS A 227 -31.61 6.75 12.36
CA HIS A 227 -30.38 7.52 12.44
C HIS A 227 -29.62 7.22 13.75
N LEU A 228 -30.31 7.16 14.89
CA LEU A 228 -29.71 6.78 16.17
C LEU A 228 -29.15 5.35 16.18
N LEU A 229 -29.86 4.41 15.56
CA LEU A 229 -29.37 3.03 15.39
C LEU A 229 -28.09 3.00 14.55
N MET A 230 -28.05 3.75 13.45
CA MET A 230 -26.86 3.87 12.60
C MET A 230 -25.69 4.54 13.33
N GLN A 231 -25.94 5.58 14.13
CA GLN A 231 -24.91 6.23 14.94
C GLN A 231 -24.27 5.26 15.94
N SER A 232 -24.97 4.22 16.39
CA SER A 232 -24.36 3.20 17.27
C SER A 232 -23.26 2.36 16.59
N LEU A 233 -23.15 2.40 15.26
CA LEU A 233 -22.05 1.78 14.51
C LEU A 233 -20.77 2.62 14.51
N VAL A 234 -20.87 3.93 14.77
CA VAL A 234 -19.73 4.87 14.70
C VAL A 234 -18.52 4.36 15.50
N PRO A 235 -18.62 3.93 16.77
CA PRO A 235 -17.46 3.47 17.52
C PRO A 235 -16.77 2.24 16.90
N TYR A 236 -17.54 1.32 16.33
CA TYR A 236 -17.01 0.11 15.70
C TYR A 236 -16.36 0.41 14.36
N LEU A 237 -16.96 1.33 13.60
CA LEU A 237 -16.44 1.77 12.31
C LEU A 237 -15.15 2.59 12.48
N THR A 238 -15.10 3.50 13.46
CA THR A 238 -13.88 4.24 13.82
C THR A 238 -12.77 3.30 14.29
N ALA A 239 -13.09 2.33 15.16
CA ALA A 239 -12.10 1.34 15.61
C ALA A 239 -11.58 0.48 14.46
N PHE A 240 -12.46 0.08 13.53
CA PHE A 240 -12.08 -0.65 12.33
C PHE A 240 -11.17 0.19 11.42
N GLU A 241 -11.55 1.43 11.12
CA GLU A 241 -10.76 2.36 10.31
C GLU A 241 -9.37 2.61 10.90
N GLN A 242 -9.28 2.86 12.21
CA GLN A 242 -8.00 3.12 12.88
C GLN A 242 -7.07 1.92 12.76
N ARG A 243 -7.56 0.71 13.11
CA ARG A 243 -6.76 -0.52 13.03
C ARG A 243 -6.39 -0.86 11.59
N TRP A 244 -7.33 -0.67 10.67
CA TRP A 244 -7.09 -0.83 9.24
C TRP A 244 -5.95 0.07 8.78
N SER A 245 -6.02 1.36 9.10
CA SER A 245 -5.02 2.35 8.68
C SER A 245 -3.65 2.06 9.29
N THR A 246 -3.59 1.62 10.54
CA THR A 246 -2.34 1.19 11.18
C THR A 246 -1.75 -0.02 10.47
N PHE A 247 -2.55 -1.07 10.21
CA PHE A 247 -2.07 -2.26 9.53
C PHE A 247 -1.64 -1.96 8.08
N GLU A 248 -2.47 -1.21 7.34
CA GLU A 248 -2.20 -0.74 5.97
C GLU A 248 -0.85 -0.01 5.90
N LYS A 249 -0.60 0.91 6.83
CA LYS A 249 0.66 1.66 6.92
C LYS A 249 1.85 0.73 7.14
N HIS A 250 1.80 -0.16 8.13
CA HIS A 250 2.93 -1.04 8.42
C HIS A 250 3.15 -2.08 7.30
N LEU A 251 2.07 -2.58 6.69
CA LEU A 251 2.15 -3.48 5.54
C LEU A 251 2.85 -2.80 4.37
N TYR A 252 2.52 -1.52 4.12
CA TYR A 252 3.19 -0.70 3.13
C TYR A 252 4.67 -0.48 3.47
N GLU A 253 5.00 -0.08 4.69
CA GLU A 253 6.39 0.12 5.13
C GLU A 253 7.23 -1.15 4.96
N CYS A 254 6.69 -2.31 5.35
CA CYS A 254 7.35 -3.60 5.17
C CYS A 254 7.57 -3.92 3.69
N TYR A 255 6.58 -3.65 2.84
CA TYR A 255 6.70 -3.80 1.40
C TYR A 255 7.80 -2.90 0.83
N VAL A 256 7.81 -1.63 1.21
CA VAL A 256 8.82 -0.69 0.76
C VAL A 256 10.21 -1.16 1.19
N LEU A 257 10.36 -1.64 2.43
CA LEU A 257 11.62 -2.18 2.93
C LEU A 257 12.09 -3.42 2.15
N THR A 258 11.16 -4.29 1.73
CA THR A 258 11.50 -5.48 0.93
C THR A 258 11.90 -5.13 -0.49
N VAL A 259 11.11 -4.29 -1.18
CA VAL A 259 11.34 -3.99 -2.61
C VAL A 259 12.46 -2.98 -2.79
N PHE A 260 12.45 -1.95 -1.95
CA PHE A 260 13.37 -0.82 -2.03
C PHE A 260 14.42 -0.87 -0.90
N GLY A 261 14.59 -1.99 -0.20
CA GLY A 261 15.65 -2.15 0.79
C GLY A 261 15.43 -1.33 2.07
N LYS A 262 16.37 -1.47 3.01
CA LYS A 262 16.36 -0.66 4.24
C LYS A 262 16.51 0.80 3.86
N HIS A 263 15.49 1.58 4.15
CA HIS A 263 15.56 3.03 4.18
C HIS A 263 15.31 3.35 5.65
N ASP A 264 16.25 4.04 6.29
CA ASP A 264 16.14 4.31 7.70
C ASP A 264 15.01 5.33 7.90
N ALA A 265 13.79 4.86 8.15
CA ALA A 265 12.68 5.73 8.50
C ALA A 265 12.94 6.45 9.84
N GLU A 266 13.84 5.90 10.68
CA GLU A 266 14.38 6.65 11.81
C GLU A 266 15.28 7.79 11.35
N LEU A 267 15.97 7.75 10.19
CA LEU A 267 16.64 8.94 9.64
C LEU A 267 15.64 10.03 9.28
N LEU A 268 14.45 9.72 8.74
CA LEU A 268 13.41 10.73 8.56
C LEU A 268 12.99 11.38 9.89
N GLN A 269 12.76 10.57 10.94
CA GLN A 269 12.38 11.09 12.25
C GLN A 269 13.54 11.71 13.04
N ARG A 270 14.76 11.21 12.91
CA ARG A 270 16.00 11.75 13.49
C ARG A 270 16.42 13.03 12.79
N ASN A 271 16.31 13.13 11.48
CA ASN A 271 16.52 14.40 10.76
C ASN A 271 15.48 15.44 11.18
N MET A 272 14.29 15.02 11.63
CA MET A 272 13.27 15.89 12.22
C MET A 272 13.47 16.19 13.73
N SER A 273 14.23 15.37 14.47
CA SER A 273 14.32 15.44 15.95
C SER A 273 15.73 15.64 16.53
N HIS A 274 16.78 15.39 15.76
CA HIS A 274 18.17 15.65 16.12
C HIS A 274 18.72 16.87 15.40
N ASN A 275 19.61 17.55 16.11
CA ASN A 275 20.39 18.70 15.67
C ASN A 275 21.28 18.33 14.46
N LEU A 276 20.71 18.21 13.27
CA LEU A 276 21.47 18.56 12.07
C LEU A 276 21.96 20.01 12.28
N PRO A 277 23.26 20.33 12.12
CA PRO A 277 23.75 21.71 12.13
C PRO A 277 23.33 22.47 10.86
N LEU A 278 22.24 22.04 10.22
CA LEU A 278 21.69 22.61 9.00
C LEU A 278 20.44 23.39 9.40
N SER A 279 20.31 24.60 8.87
CA SER A 279 19.14 25.43 9.15
C SER A 279 17.87 24.64 8.81
N PRO A 280 16.92 24.46 9.76
CA PRO A 280 15.64 23.79 9.50
C PRO A 280 14.91 24.36 8.27
N VAL A 281 15.18 25.63 7.96
CA VAL A 281 14.66 26.35 6.80
C VAL A 281 15.05 25.71 5.46
N LEU A 282 16.24 25.08 5.38
CA LEU A 282 16.76 24.46 4.14
C LEU A 282 16.09 23.12 3.82
N PHE A 283 15.58 22.40 4.83
CA PHE A 283 14.95 21.07 4.70
C PHE A 283 13.44 21.07 4.94
N ASN A 284 12.82 22.26 4.92
CA ASN A 284 11.38 22.40 5.11
C ASN A 284 10.55 21.92 3.90
N ASP A 285 11.20 21.58 2.79
CA ASP A 285 10.54 21.17 1.56
C ASP A 285 10.62 19.64 1.38
N ALA A 286 9.52 19.03 0.90
CA ALA A 286 9.44 17.59 0.70
C ALA A 286 10.57 17.05 -0.19
N LEU A 287 11.01 17.75 -1.25
CA LEU A 287 12.11 17.29 -2.11
C LEU A 287 13.42 17.18 -1.32
N THR A 288 13.74 18.21 -0.52
CA THR A 288 14.96 18.24 0.29
C THR A 288 14.97 17.17 1.38
N GLN A 289 13.80 16.78 1.89
CA GLN A 289 13.66 15.68 2.85
C GLN A 289 13.89 14.29 2.23
N LEU A 290 13.75 14.14 0.90
CA LEU A 290 14.05 12.88 0.21
C LEU A 290 15.53 12.71 -0.08
N LEU A 291 16.30 13.81 -0.22
CA LEU A 291 17.70 13.75 -0.64
C LEU A 291 18.55 12.82 0.25
N PRO A 292 18.46 12.85 1.60
CA PRO A 292 19.21 11.91 2.44
C PRO A 292 18.83 10.46 2.17
N LEU A 293 17.54 10.16 2.03
CA LEU A 293 17.05 8.79 1.79
C LEU A 293 17.44 8.26 0.41
N ALA A 294 17.39 9.13 -0.60
CA ALA A 294 17.82 8.81 -1.95
C ALA A 294 19.34 8.56 -1.99
N LEU A 295 20.11 9.33 -1.22
CA LEU A 295 21.56 9.18 -1.12
C LEU A 295 21.95 7.88 -0.39
N ASP A 296 21.35 7.59 0.76
CA ASP A 296 21.59 6.34 1.49
C ASP A 296 21.31 5.13 0.61
N ARG A 297 20.16 5.13 -0.08
CA ARG A 297 19.81 4.07 -1.03
C ARG A 297 20.78 4.00 -2.20
N ALA A 298 21.23 5.14 -2.73
CA ALA A 298 22.18 5.17 -3.84
C ALA A 298 23.52 4.54 -3.45
N MET A 299 24.02 4.80 -2.23
CA MET A 299 25.23 4.18 -1.71
C MET A 299 25.03 2.68 -1.44
N ASP A 300 23.93 2.29 -0.80
CA ASP A 300 23.59 0.88 -0.53
C ASP A 300 23.50 0.04 -1.82
N ARG A 301 23.03 0.66 -2.89
CA ARG A 301 22.90 0.03 -4.22
C ARG A 301 24.13 0.20 -5.09
N GLN A 302 25.19 0.83 -4.59
CA GLN A 302 26.42 1.14 -5.33
C GLN A 302 26.14 1.93 -6.62
N LEU A 303 25.11 2.76 -6.61
CA LEU A 303 24.81 3.72 -7.69
C LEU A 303 25.69 4.95 -7.58
N LEU A 304 26.00 5.37 -6.35
CA LEU A 304 26.97 6.42 -6.06
C LEU A 304 28.02 5.85 -5.11
N ASP A 305 29.28 6.02 -5.49
CA ASP A 305 30.40 5.66 -4.62
C ASP A 305 30.63 6.76 -3.58
N VAL A 306 31.13 6.36 -2.41
CA VAL A 306 31.52 7.28 -1.35
C VAL A 306 32.57 8.26 -1.90
N GLY A 307 33.53 7.81 -2.71
CA GLY A 307 34.53 8.68 -3.34
C GLY A 307 33.94 9.78 -4.22
N ALA A 308 32.82 9.52 -4.91
CA ALA A 308 32.12 10.53 -5.70
C ALA A 308 31.47 11.61 -4.81
N ILE A 309 30.98 11.23 -3.63
CA ILE A 309 30.45 12.18 -2.64
C ILE A 309 31.58 13.02 -2.01
N GLN A 310 32.72 12.39 -1.72
CA GLN A 310 33.90 13.05 -1.13
C GLN A 310 34.50 14.11 -2.06
N SER A 311 34.69 13.73 -3.32
CA SER A 311 35.27 14.59 -4.34
C SER A 311 34.29 15.63 -4.88
N LEU A 312 33.06 15.65 -4.36
CA LEU A 312 31.97 16.49 -4.86
C LEU A 312 31.80 16.32 -6.38
N ASP A 313 31.85 15.07 -6.83
CA ASP A 313 31.79 14.71 -8.24
C ASP A 313 30.53 15.29 -8.88
N PRO A 314 30.64 16.01 -10.00
CA PRO A 314 29.52 16.47 -10.81
C PRO A 314 28.42 15.42 -11.01
N VAL A 315 28.80 14.15 -11.19
CA VAL A 315 27.86 13.04 -11.37
C VAL A 315 26.92 12.92 -10.16
N ALA A 316 27.42 13.07 -8.93
CA ALA A 316 26.60 12.99 -7.72
C ALA A 316 25.60 14.15 -7.63
N PHE A 317 26.01 15.36 -8.03
CA PHE A 317 25.14 16.55 -8.04
C PHE A 317 23.99 16.42 -9.05
N VAL A 318 24.24 15.77 -10.18
CA VAL A 318 23.25 15.54 -11.22
C VAL A 318 22.37 14.32 -10.90
N ALA A 319 22.95 13.24 -10.40
CA ALA A 319 22.26 11.99 -10.12
C ALA A 319 21.31 12.09 -8.93
N LEU A 320 21.72 12.72 -7.83
CA LEU A 320 20.93 12.69 -6.60
C LEU A 320 19.53 13.33 -6.75
N PRO A 321 19.37 14.49 -7.40
CA PRO A 321 18.06 15.08 -7.62
C PRO A 321 17.18 14.18 -8.50
N ARG A 322 17.74 13.56 -9.54
CA ARG A 322 17.05 12.60 -10.41
C ARG A 322 16.55 11.39 -9.63
N LEU A 323 17.40 10.81 -8.78
CA LEU A 323 17.04 9.69 -7.90
C LEU A 323 15.99 10.08 -6.86
N ALA A 324 16.05 11.31 -6.33
CA ALA A 324 15.04 11.82 -5.40
C ALA A 324 13.67 12.02 -6.08
N ILE A 325 13.64 12.49 -7.33
CA ILE A 325 12.40 12.56 -8.11
C ILE A 325 11.82 11.17 -8.30
N LEU A 326 12.64 10.20 -8.76
CA LEU A 326 12.22 8.82 -8.91
C LEU A 326 11.67 8.23 -7.60
N ALA A 327 12.37 8.43 -6.48
CA ALA A 327 11.95 7.95 -5.17
C ALA A 327 10.61 8.56 -4.76
N GLY A 328 10.47 9.89 -4.90
CA GLY A 328 9.28 10.62 -4.51
C GLY A 328 8.04 10.31 -5.35
N VAL A 329 8.21 9.84 -6.58
CA VAL A 329 7.11 9.33 -7.43
C VAL A 329 6.98 7.81 -7.38
N THR A 330 7.72 7.09 -6.55
CA THR A 330 7.59 5.63 -6.40
C THR A 330 7.50 5.25 -4.92
N TRP A 331 8.59 4.82 -4.32
CA TRP A 331 8.61 4.21 -2.99
C TRP A 331 8.48 5.21 -1.83
N LEU A 332 8.68 6.50 -2.09
CA LEU A 332 8.39 7.60 -1.17
C LEU A 332 7.11 8.37 -1.53
N ALA A 333 6.30 7.89 -2.49
CA ALA A 333 5.09 8.58 -2.94
C ALA A 333 4.07 8.83 -1.82
N HIS A 334 4.06 7.98 -0.80
CA HIS A 334 3.20 8.12 0.39
C HIS A 334 3.66 9.26 1.32
N VAL A 335 4.96 9.57 1.36
CA VAL A 335 5.53 10.69 2.12
C VAL A 335 5.30 12.00 1.38
N THR A 336 5.53 11.98 0.07
CA THR A 336 5.53 13.17 -0.77
C THR A 336 4.14 13.61 -1.19
N GLY A 337 3.22 12.66 -1.37
CA GLY A 337 1.90 12.89 -1.95
C GLY A 337 1.94 13.31 -3.43
N TRP A 338 3.09 13.24 -4.11
CA TRP A 338 3.25 13.74 -5.49
C TRP A 338 2.37 13.03 -6.52
N ARG A 339 1.94 11.79 -6.25
CA ARG A 339 1.00 11.04 -7.11
C ARG A 339 -0.46 11.41 -6.89
N THR A 340 -0.81 12.07 -5.78
CA THR A 340 -2.21 12.34 -5.43
C THR A 340 -2.63 13.74 -5.89
N THR A 341 -3.39 13.80 -6.98
CA THR A 341 -3.95 15.03 -7.56
C THR A 341 -5.06 15.68 -6.69
N THR A 342 -5.45 15.06 -5.57
CA THR A 342 -6.50 15.60 -4.70
C THR A 342 -6.02 16.87 -4.00
N ALA A 343 -6.52 17.98 -4.52
CA ALA A 343 -6.15 19.39 -4.32
C ALA A 343 -6.26 19.98 -2.90
N ALA A 344 -6.26 19.19 -1.83
CA ALA A 344 -6.49 19.70 -0.47
C ALA A 344 -5.23 19.90 0.38
N THR A 345 -4.13 19.15 0.16
CA THR A 345 -2.99 19.19 1.12
C THR A 345 -1.58 19.06 0.55
N GLY A 346 -1.37 18.62 -0.70
CA GLY A 346 -0.01 18.49 -1.26
C GLY A 346 0.32 19.63 -2.22
N LYS A 347 0.88 20.74 -1.74
CA LYS A 347 1.60 21.66 -2.65
C LYS A 347 2.89 20.95 -3.05
N LEU A 348 3.13 20.82 -4.35
CA LEU A 348 4.43 20.39 -4.84
C LEU A 348 5.52 21.30 -4.24
N PRO A 349 6.70 20.75 -3.95
CA PRO A 349 7.87 21.54 -3.63
C PRO A 349 8.05 22.76 -4.50
N VAL A 350 8.52 23.86 -3.94
CA VAL A 350 8.80 25.09 -4.71
C VAL A 350 9.76 24.78 -5.87
N TRP A 351 10.72 23.89 -5.63
CA TRP A 351 11.74 23.44 -6.59
C TRP A 351 11.15 22.82 -7.86
N ILE A 352 10.05 22.08 -7.75
CA ILE A 352 9.46 21.31 -8.86
C ILE A 352 8.02 21.71 -9.18
N GLN A 353 7.54 22.81 -8.60
CA GLN A 353 6.16 23.26 -8.76
C GLN A 353 5.82 23.54 -10.24
N MET A 354 6.78 24.06 -11.02
CA MET A 354 6.62 24.37 -12.44
C MET A 354 6.55 23.11 -13.33
N HIS A 355 6.93 21.94 -12.80
CA HIS A 355 7.01 20.68 -13.53
C HIS A 355 5.86 19.72 -13.22
N LYS A 356 4.74 20.25 -12.72
CA LYS A 356 3.57 19.43 -12.34
C LYS A 356 3.11 18.49 -13.46
N GLU A 357 2.99 18.99 -14.69
CA GLU A 357 2.52 18.17 -15.82
C GLU A 357 3.50 17.05 -16.17
N THR A 358 4.80 17.31 -16.08
CA THR A 358 5.84 16.28 -16.29
C THR A 358 5.81 15.24 -15.16
N LEU A 359 5.63 15.66 -13.91
CA LEU A 359 5.44 14.74 -12.78
C LEU A 359 4.19 13.89 -12.92
N ASP A 360 3.08 14.48 -13.41
CA ASP A 360 1.84 13.75 -13.68
C ASP A 360 2.06 12.68 -14.77
N ARG A 361 2.87 12.96 -15.81
CA ARG A 361 3.27 11.96 -16.81
C ARG A 361 4.13 10.83 -16.22
N ILE A 362 5.12 11.17 -15.38
CA ILE A 362 5.96 10.17 -14.71
C ILE A 362 5.08 9.28 -13.82
N ALA A 363 4.20 9.89 -13.01
CA ALA A 363 3.28 9.18 -12.14
C ALA A 363 2.32 8.29 -12.94
N ALA A 364 1.79 8.77 -14.07
CA ALA A 364 0.94 7.99 -14.96
C ALA A 364 1.68 6.79 -15.56
N ALA A 365 2.92 6.97 -16.04
CA ALA A 365 3.73 5.90 -16.60
C ALA A 365 3.99 4.79 -15.57
N PHE A 366 4.33 5.14 -14.33
CA PHE A 366 4.44 4.15 -13.25
C PHE A 366 3.09 3.52 -12.90
N THR A 367 2.00 4.29 -12.91
CA THR A 367 0.66 3.76 -12.70
C THR A 367 0.25 2.77 -13.80
N GLU A 368 0.67 2.99 -15.05
CA GLU A 368 0.43 2.07 -16.17
C GLU A 368 1.26 0.79 -16.04
N LEU A 369 2.56 0.91 -15.75
CA LEU A 369 3.42 -0.23 -15.45
C LEU A 369 2.88 -1.05 -14.28
N GLU A 370 2.37 -0.35 -13.26
CA GLU A 370 1.60 -0.95 -12.19
C GLU A 370 0.37 -1.65 -12.77
N VAL A 371 -0.57 -0.99 -13.43
CA VAL A 371 -1.78 -1.65 -13.95
C VAL A 371 -1.48 -2.86 -14.84
N GLU A 372 -0.42 -2.84 -15.65
CA GLU A 372 -0.01 -4.00 -16.46
C GLU A 372 0.40 -5.19 -15.58
N LEU A 373 1.14 -4.93 -14.50
CA LEU A 373 1.37 -5.93 -13.48
C LEU A 373 0.04 -6.41 -12.88
N LEU A 374 -0.95 -5.54 -12.60
CA LEU A 374 -2.21 -5.91 -11.91
C LEU A 374 -2.96 -6.98 -12.71
N GLN A 375 -2.94 -6.78 -14.03
CA GLN A 375 -3.64 -7.60 -14.99
C GLN A 375 -2.90 -8.90 -15.30
N THR A 376 -1.59 -9.00 -15.00
CA THR A 376 -0.78 -10.16 -15.35
C THR A 376 -0.17 -10.84 -14.11
N SER A 377 -0.64 -12.04 -13.75
CA SER A 377 -0.13 -12.84 -12.61
C SER A 377 1.22 -13.55 -12.84
N SER A 378 1.95 -13.24 -13.92
CA SER A 378 3.19 -13.94 -14.24
C SER A 378 4.38 -13.46 -13.38
N LYS A 379 5.10 -14.40 -12.76
CA LYS A 379 6.37 -14.18 -12.04
C LYS A 379 7.40 -13.48 -12.91
N GLU A 380 7.42 -13.79 -14.21
CA GLU A 380 8.36 -13.20 -15.18
C GLU A 380 8.13 -11.69 -15.29
N LYS A 381 6.88 -11.25 -15.42
CA LYS A 381 6.55 -9.82 -15.49
C LYS A 381 6.90 -9.05 -14.22
N HIS A 382 6.79 -9.68 -13.05
CA HIS A 382 7.20 -9.04 -11.79
C HIS A 382 8.71 -8.87 -11.72
N HIS A 383 9.46 -9.88 -12.17
CA HIS A 383 10.91 -9.76 -12.32
C HIS A 383 11.27 -8.67 -13.33
N ASP A 384 10.59 -8.63 -14.47
CA ASP A 384 10.79 -7.64 -15.52
C ASP A 384 10.55 -6.21 -15.01
N PHE A 385 9.54 -5.99 -14.18
CA PHE A 385 9.31 -4.69 -13.56
C PHE A 385 10.44 -4.29 -12.61
N VAL A 386 10.86 -5.20 -11.72
CA VAL A 386 11.98 -4.93 -10.79
C VAL A 386 13.27 -4.65 -11.57
N GLN A 387 13.51 -5.38 -12.67
CA GLN A 387 14.64 -5.11 -13.55
C GLN A 387 14.51 -3.77 -14.25
N LEU A 388 13.34 -3.44 -14.80
CA LEU A 388 13.08 -2.16 -15.46
C LEU A 388 13.33 -0.98 -14.49
N TYR A 389 12.86 -1.09 -13.25
CA TYR A 389 13.10 -0.08 -12.22
C TYR A 389 14.59 0.04 -11.86
N LYS A 390 15.31 -1.07 -11.69
CA LYS A 390 16.76 -1.07 -11.45
C LYS A 390 17.55 -0.48 -12.63
N THR A 391 17.17 -0.82 -13.85
CA THR A 391 17.77 -0.27 -15.07
C THR A 391 17.55 1.23 -15.13
N LEU A 392 16.35 1.70 -14.77
CA LEU A 392 16.06 3.13 -14.68
C LEU A 392 16.90 3.82 -13.60
N GLU A 393 17.00 3.25 -12.39
CA GLU A 393 17.86 3.81 -11.33
C GLU A 393 19.31 3.97 -11.79
N ARG A 394 19.87 2.95 -12.45
CA ARG A 394 21.21 3.01 -13.02
C ARG A 394 21.31 4.06 -14.13
N ALA A 395 20.33 4.11 -15.02
CA ALA A 395 20.31 5.04 -16.13
C ALA A 395 20.27 6.51 -15.68
N LEU A 396 19.63 6.81 -14.55
CA LEU A 396 19.61 8.17 -13.98
C LEU A 396 20.99 8.68 -13.54
N VAL A 397 21.93 7.76 -13.27
CA VAL A 397 23.32 8.06 -12.93
C VAL A 397 24.23 7.99 -14.16
N GLU A 398 24.18 6.89 -14.91
CA GLU A 398 25.15 6.56 -15.96
C GLU A 398 24.74 7.06 -17.35
N GLY A 399 23.46 7.43 -17.54
CA GLY A 399 22.87 7.71 -18.85
C GLY A 399 21.96 6.59 -19.34
N CYS A 400 21.08 6.91 -20.30
CA CYS A 400 20.03 5.99 -20.76
C CYS A 400 20.19 5.60 -22.23
N ASP A 401 20.50 4.33 -22.46
CA ASP A 401 20.52 3.70 -23.80
C ASP A 401 19.32 2.80 -24.08
N ASP A 402 18.49 2.52 -23.07
CA ASP A 402 17.33 1.62 -23.19
C ASP A 402 16.06 2.39 -23.60
N ASP A 403 15.61 2.14 -24.84
CA ASP A 403 14.41 2.76 -25.42
C ASP A 403 13.13 2.50 -24.62
N ARG A 404 13.07 1.43 -23.82
CA ARG A 404 11.89 1.09 -22.99
C ARG A 404 11.69 2.07 -21.84
N ILE A 405 12.78 2.52 -21.21
CA ILE A 405 12.74 3.42 -20.05
C ILE A 405 13.03 4.87 -20.42
N LYS A 406 13.55 5.12 -21.63
CA LYS A 406 13.90 6.45 -22.15
C LYS A 406 12.82 7.51 -21.96
N PRO A 407 11.51 7.25 -22.19
CA PRO A 407 10.47 8.26 -21.95
C PRO A 407 10.40 8.71 -20.49
N ILE A 408 10.42 7.75 -19.55
CA ILE A 408 10.37 8.02 -18.11
C ILE A 408 11.66 8.70 -17.65
N TYR A 409 12.81 8.21 -18.13
CA TYR A 409 14.12 8.78 -17.87
C TYR A 409 14.18 10.28 -18.27
N VAL A 410 13.79 10.60 -19.50
CA VAL A 410 13.82 11.98 -20.01
C VAL A 410 12.91 12.88 -19.18
N ASP A 411 11.69 12.44 -18.85
CA ASP A 411 10.79 13.23 -18.01
C ASP A 411 11.40 13.47 -16.62
N ILE A 412 12.04 12.47 -15.99
CA ILE A 412 12.73 12.65 -14.69
C ILE A 412 13.88 13.66 -14.82
N CYS A 413 14.72 13.54 -15.85
CA CYS A 413 15.82 14.48 -16.09
C CYS A 413 15.30 15.90 -16.30
N ILE A 414 14.22 16.10 -17.05
CA ILE A 414 13.60 17.42 -17.25
C ILE A 414 13.22 18.07 -15.91
N VAL A 415 12.67 17.30 -14.96
CA VAL A 415 12.27 17.83 -13.65
C VAL A 415 13.47 18.08 -12.75
N ALA A 416 14.43 17.16 -12.73
CA ALA A 416 15.58 17.24 -11.83
C ALA A 416 16.60 18.29 -12.29
N ASP A 417 16.93 18.31 -13.57
CA ASP A 417 17.96 19.18 -14.14
C ASP A 417 17.48 20.64 -14.17
N SER A 418 16.15 20.87 -14.27
CA SER A 418 15.61 22.22 -14.14
C SER A 418 15.81 22.81 -12.76
N VAL A 419 15.85 22.00 -11.70
CA VAL A 419 16.18 22.48 -10.34
C VAL A 419 17.61 23.02 -10.34
N LEU A 420 18.53 22.28 -10.97
CA LEU A 420 19.95 22.61 -11.10
C LEU A 420 20.22 23.78 -12.06
N SER A 421 19.30 24.09 -12.98
CA SER A 421 19.42 25.20 -13.93
C SER A 421 18.51 26.40 -13.61
N SER A 422 17.71 26.33 -12.53
CA SER A 422 16.76 27.38 -12.17
C SER A 422 17.41 28.57 -11.46
N HIS A 423 16.65 29.64 -11.25
CA HIS A 423 17.04 30.73 -10.34
C HIS A 423 17.27 30.28 -8.89
N LEU A 424 16.83 29.06 -8.53
CA LEU A 424 17.07 28.48 -7.21
C LEU A 424 18.27 27.53 -7.19
N ALA A 425 18.93 27.29 -8.33
CA ALA A 425 20.03 26.33 -8.49
C ALA A 425 21.10 26.48 -7.40
N GLN A 426 21.60 27.70 -7.17
CA GLN A 426 22.62 27.97 -6.15
C GLN A 426 22.15 27.55 -4.74
N SER A 427 20.89 27.83 -4.40
CA SER A 427 20.33 27.44 -3.10
C SER A 427 20.20 25.93 -2.98
N PHE A 428 19.80 25.25 -4.06
CA PHE A 428 19.67 23.79 -4.08
C PHE A 428 21.03 23.09 -4.00
N THR A 429 22.03 23.59 -4.74
CA THR A 429 23.41 23.13 -4.65
C THR A 429 23.94 23.24 -3.22
N MET A 430 23.68 24.35 -2.53
CA MET A 430 24.11 24.49 -1.14
C MET A 430 23.48 23.41 -0.25
N VAL A 431 22.23 23.02 -0.50
CA VAL A 431 21.60 21.87 0.20
C VAL A 431 22.35 20.57 -0.09
N LEU A 432 22.71 20.29 -1.35
CA LEU A 432 23.47 19.10 -1.74
C LEU A 432 24.88 19.09 -1.12
N CYS A 433 25.62 20.19 -1.19
CA CYS A 433 26.93 20.33 -0.56
C CYS A 433 26.86 20.07 0.95
N HIS A 434 25.87 20.65 1.62
CA HIS A 434 25.66 20.42 3.05
C HIS A 434 25.35 18.96 3.36
N LEU A 435 24.51 18.32 2.55
CA LEU A 435 24.20 16.90 2.68
C LEU A 435 25.46 16.04 2.49
N PHE A 436 26.24 16.26 1.44
CA PHE A 436 27.45 15.51 1.14
C PHE A 436 28.52 15.70 2.21
N LYS A 437 28.75 16.93 2.69
CA LYS A 437 29.65 17.19 3.83
C LYS A 437 29.20 16.44 5.09
N HIS A 438 27.89 16.42 5.37
CA HIS A 438 27.36 15.70 6.53
C HIS A 438 27.54 14.19 6.43
N VAL A 439 27.24 13.61 5.27
CA VAL A 439 27.45 12.18 5.02
C VAL A 439 28.94 11.86 5.09
N GLY A 440 29.82 12.69 4.54
CA GLY A 440 31.26 12.52 4.67
C GLY A 440 31.71 12.35 6.13
N LEU A 441 31.20 13.22 7.02
CA LEU A 441 31.50 13.14 8.46
C LEU A 441 31.00 11.84 9.12
N GLN A 442 29.90 11.25 8.65
CA GLN A 442 29.36 10.00 9.22
C GLN A 442 30.23 8.78 8.90
N TYR A 443 30.99 8.83 7.80
CA TYR A 443 31.87 7.74 7.36
C TYR A 443 33.34 7.97 7.75
N ASP A 444 33.62 8.86 8.72
CA ASP A 444 34.97 9.24 9.17
C ASP A 444 35.87 9.69 8.00
N ILE A 445 35.31 10.48 7.10
CA ILE A 445 36.02 10.96 5.92
C ILE A 445 36.62 12.33 6.23
N GLU A 446 37.94 12.44 6.08
CA GLU A 446 38.66 13.70 6.06
C GLU A 446 38.41 14.41 4.72
N PHE A 447 37.69 15.53 4.74
CA PHE A 447 37.69 16.46 3.60
C PHE A 447 39.01 17.23 3.65
N GLU A 448 39.76 17.27 2.54
CA GLU A 448 40.97 18.10 2.45
C GLU A 448 40.60 19.57 2.71
N GLU A 449 41.27 20.21 3.68
CA GLU A 449 41.02 21.60 4.03
C GLU A 449 41.35 22.54 2.85
N GLU A 450 40.43 23.47 2.59
CA GLU A 450 40.31 24.39 1.45
C GLU A 450 41.46 25.43 1.32
N GLU A 451 42.73 25.02 1.12
CA GLU A 451 43.76 25.99 0.68
C GLU A 451 43.94 26.05 -0.85
N ASP A 452 43.62 24.98 -1.59
CA ASP A 452 43.78 24.91 -3.07
C ASP A 452 42.55 24.35 -3.83
N ALA A 453 41.41 24.16 -3.16
CA ALA A 453 40.21 23.64 -3.81
C ALA A 453 39.61 24.66 -4.80
N VAL A 454 39.44 24.25 -6.07
CA VAL A 454 38.67 25.03 -7.07
C VAL A 454 37.32 25.38 -6.44
N PRO A 455 36.89 26.65 -6.46
CA PRO A 455 35.60 27.02 -5.90
C PRO A 455 34.54 26.15 -6.56
N ILE A 456 33.81 25.37 -5.77
CA ILE A 456 32.74 24.47 -6.25
C ILE A 456 31.73 25.24 -7.12
N GLU A 457 31.56 26.54 -6.81
CA GLU A 457 30.81 27.52 -7.58
C GLU A 457 31.25 27.61 -9.05
N GLN A 458 32.56 27.49 -9.32
CA GLN A 458 33.17 27.54 -10.64
C GLN A 458 32.92 26.24 -11.42
N THR A 459 33.12 25.07 -10.79
CA THR A 459 32.87 23.75 -11.38
C THR A 459 31.39 23.57 -11.77
N LEU A 460 30.48 24.16 -10.99
CA LEU A 460 29.04 24.11 -11.26
C LEU A 460 28.59 25.12 -12.31
N LEU A 461 29.21 26.30 -12.37
CA LEU A 461 29.02 27.22 -13.49
C LEU A 461 29.48 26.59 -14.81
N ASP A 462 30.57 25.81 -14.79
CA ASP A 462 31.10 25.10 -15.95
C ASP A 462 30.22 23.90 -16.38
N LEU A 463 29.40 23.34 -15.47
CA LEU A 463 28.41 22.28 -15.79
C LEU A 463 27.05 22.81 -16.24
N ALA A 464 26.74 24.07 -15.92
CA ALA A 464 25.49 24.73 -16.29
C ALA A 464 25.55 25.42 -17.69
N ILE A 465 26.75 25.51 -18.27
CA ILE A 465 27.03 25.95 -19.66
C ILE A 465 27.09 24.72 -20.57
#